data_AF-A0A9Q0UH33-F1
#
_entry.id   AF-A0A9Q0UH33-F1
#
_cell.length_a   1.000
_cell.length_b   1.000
_cell.length_c   1.000
_cell.angle_alpha   90.00
_cell.angle_beta   90.00
_cell.angle_gamma   90.00
#
_symmetry.space_group_name_H-M   'P 1'
#
loop_
_entity.id
_entity.type
_entity.pdbx_description
1 polymer ?
#
loop_
_entity_poly.entity_id
_entity_poly.type
_entity_poly.pdbx_seq_one_letter_code
_entity_poly.pdbx_strand_id
1 'polypeptide(L)'
;MPASVLASLAMVLGNREQYGSLIETSMVHIDDVARAHIFLLQNPEAKGRYICSSHMITIEEMSKFLSAKFPEYPIPTLEYLKDVKGSKSSDVSSKKLLDSGFKFRYGLDEMFDGAVQCCKEKGFL
;
A
#
# COMPACT_ATOMS: atom_id res chain seq x y z
N MET A 1 -5.37 -6.33 14.28
CA MET A 1 -5.13 -6.05 12.85
C MET A 1 -3.62 -5.98 12.59
N PRO A 2 -3.08 -6.48 11.47
CA PRO A 2 -1.66 -6.36 11.14
C PRO A 2 -1.20 -4.89 11.09
N ALA A 3 0.03 -4.61 11.52
CA ALA A 3 0.56 -3.24 11.61
C ALA A 3 0.58 -2.52 10.24
N SER A 4 0.88 -3.24 9.16
CA SER A 4 0.85 -2.69 7.79
C SER A 4 -0.55 -2.21 7.39
N VAL A 5 -1.59 -2.99 7.70
CA VAL A 5 -2.98 -2.62 7.40
C VAL A 5 -3.42 -1.43 8.26
N LEU A 6 -3.04 -1.40 9.54
CA LEU A 6 -3.31 -0.25 10.41
C LEU A 6 -2.69 1.04 9.88
N ALA A 7 -1.45 0.99 9.40
CA ALA A 7 -0.76 2.13 8.82
C ALA A 7 -1.40 2.55 7.48
N SER A 8 -1.63 1.61 6.56
CA SER A 8 -2.24 1.93 5.25
C SER A 8 -3.67 2.46 5.36
N LEU A 9 -4.44 2.03 6.36
CA LEU A 9 -5.80 2.53 6.61
C LEU A 9 -5.85 3.67 7.63
N ALA A 10 -4.72 4.28 7.99
CA ALA A 10 -4.69 5.30 9.04
C ALA A 10 -5.63 6.47 8.79
N MET A 11 -5.78 6.92 7.54
CA MET A 11 -6.71 8.02 7.21
C MET A 11 -8.17 7.63 7.38
N VAL A 12 -8.53 6.39 7.02
CA VAL A 12 -9.89 5.84 7.19
C VAL A 12 -10.22 5.70 8.68
N LEU A 13 -9.24 5.23 9.46
CA LEU A 13 -9.36 4.99 10.91
C LEU A 13 -9.17 6.27 11.75
N GLY A 14 -8.81 7.41 11.15
CA GLY A 14 -8.50 8.64 11.86
C GLY A 14 -7.23 8.59 12.72
N ASN A 15 -6.33 7.63 12.47
CA ASN A 15 -5.11 7.42 13.25
C ASN A 15 -3.96 8.32 12.79
N ARG A 16 -3.95 9.57 13.28
CA ARG A 16 -3.02 10.62 12.89
C ARG A 16 -1.55 10.33 13.22
N GLU A 17 -1.29 9.50 14.24
CA GLU A 17 0.07 9.15 14.65
C GLU A 17 0.85 8.40 13.56
N GLN A 18 0.13 7.75 12.64
CA GLN A 18 0.73 6.99 11.53
C GLN A 18 1.03 7.84 10.28
N TYR A 19 0.58 9.10 10.23
CA TYR A 19 0.68 9.91 9.00
C TYR A 19 2.13 10.21 8.63
N GLY A 20 3.03 10.33 9.61
CA GLY A 20 4.47 10.50 9.34
C GLY A 20 5.11 9.33 8.60
N SER A 21 4.49 8.14 8.61
CA SER A 21 4.94 6.99 7.84
C SER A 21 4.32 6.91 6.44
N LEU A 22 3.33 7.75 6.14
CA LEU A 22 2.59 7.74 4.88
C LEU A 22 3.08 8.80 3.87
N ILE A 23 4.10 9.59 4.21
CA ILE A 23 4.61 10.68 3.36
C ILE A 23 4.83 10.21 1.92
N GLU A 24 5.56 9.12 1.75
CA GLU A 24 5.74 8.37 0.50
C GLU A 24 5.80 6.90 0.87
N THR A 25 4.85 6.09 0.37
CA THR A 25 4.70 4.69 0.76
C THR A 25 4.74 3.78 -0.46
N SER A 26 5.57 2.74 -0.38
CA SER A 26 5.58 1.62 -1.32
C SER A 26 4.49 0.61 -0.97
N MET A 27 3.69 0.23 -1.96
CA MET A 27 2.54 -0.66 -1.81
C MET A 27 2.59 -1.84 -2.78
N VAL A 28 2.19 -3.00 -2.29
CA VAL A 28 2.00 -4.23 -3.07
C VAL A 28 0.82 -5.03 -2.54
N HIS A 29 0.02 -5.56 -3.44
CA HIS A 29 -1.17 -6.31 -3.07
C HIS A 29 -0.74 -7.62 -2.43
N ILE A 30 -1.42 -8.04 -1.36
CA ILE A 30 -1.00 -9.23 -0.60
C ILE A 30 -0.98 -10.50 -1.46
N ASP A 31 -1.93 -10.64 -2.39
CA ASP A 31 -1.96 -11.75 -3.34
C ASP A 31 -0.81 -11.66 -4.37
N ASP A 32 -0.37 -10.46 -4.75
CA ASP A 32 0.80 -10.30 -5.61
C ASP A 32 2.10 -10.68 -4.88
N VAL A 33 2.19 -10.45 -3.57
CA VAL A 33 3.32 -10.94 -2.75
C VAL A 33 3.32 -12.47 -2.73
N ALA A 34 2.18 -13.11 -2.46
CA ALA A 34 2.06 -14.56 -2.46
C ALA A 34 2.39 -15.16 -3.83
N ARG A 35 1.90 -14.56 -4.92
CA ARG A 35 2.23 -14.95 -6.29
C ARG A 35 3.71 -14.77 -6.60
N ALA A 36 4.35 -13.69 -6.14
CA ALA A 36 5.79 -13.47 -6.32
C ALA A 36 6.62 -14.53 -5.59
N HIS A 37 6.20 -14.93 -4.39
CA HIS A 37 6.84 -16.05 -3.67
C HIS A 37 6.78 -17.36 -4.48
N ILE A 38 5.61 -17.74 -4.97
CA ILE A 38 5.43 -18.95 -5.78
C ILE A 38 6.25 -18.86 -7.09
N PHE A 39 6.18 -17.71 -7.75
CA PHE A 39 6.90 -17.46 -9.00
C PHE A 39 8.42 -17.61 -8.83
N LEU A 40 9.00 -17.00 -7.80
CA LEU A 40 10.44 -17.08 -7.55
C LEU A 40 10.87 -18.47 -7.07
N LEU A 41 10.02 -19.19 -6.33
CA LEU A 41 10.27 -20.58 -5.94
C LEU A 41 10.35 -21.51 -7.17
N GLN A 42 9.52 -21.25 -8.19
CA GLN A 42 9.44 -22.06 -9.40
C GLN A 42 10.44 -21.64 -10.48
N ASN A 43 11.12 -20.52 -10.32
CA ASN A 43 12.07 -20.00 -11.30
C ASN A 43 13.50 -20.44 -10.95
N PRO A 44 14.11 -21.39 -11.68
CA PRO A 44 15.45 -21.89 -11.37
C PRO A 44 16.56 -20.83 -11.49
N GLU A 45 16.33 -19.76 -12.26
CA GLU A 45 17.27 -18.65 -12.41
C GLU A 45 17.18 -17.60 -11.30
N ALA A 46 16.17 -17.72 -10.41
CA ALA A 46 15.98 -16.78 -9.32
C ALA A 46 17.13 -16.85 -8.31
N LYS A 47 17.80 -15.70 -8.10
CA LYS A 47 18.94 -15.62 -7.16
C LYS A 47 19.01 -14.30 -6.41
N GLY A 48 19.33 -14.39 -5.12
CA GLY A 48 19.50 -13.24 -4.24
C GLY A 48 18.18 -12.51 -3.96
N ARG A 49 18.25 -11.18 -3.80
CA ARG A 49 17.12 -10.35 -3.36
C ARG A 49 16.26 -9.88 -4.53
N TYR A 50 14.95 -9.81 -4.30
CA TYR A 50 13.94 -9.24 -5.20
C TYR A 50 13.06 -8.28 -4.42
N ILE A 51 12.86 -7.08 -4.97
CA ILE A 51 11.89 -6.13 -4.45
C ILE A 51 10.54 -6.47 -5.08
N CYS A 52 9.49 -6.52 -4.24
CA CYS A 52 8.11 -6.74 -4.65
C CYS A 52 7.27 -5.55 -4.18
N SER A 53 7.34 -4.46 -4.94
CA SER A 53 6.60 -3.21 -4.75
C SER A 53 6.00 -2.78 -6.09
N SER A 54 4.70 -2.52 -6.11
CA SER A 54 3.97 -2.25 -7.36
C SER A 54 3.70 -0.76 -7.58
N HIS A 55 3.45 -0.03 -6.50
CA HIS A 55 3.05 1.37 -6.53
C HIS A 55 3.81 2.12 -5.45
N MET A 56 4.14 3.38 -5.74
CA MET A 56 4.54 4.35 -4.73
C MET A 56 3.44 5.42 -4.71
N ILE A 57 2.97 5.77 -3.52
CA ILE A 57 1.89 6.75 -3.33
C ILE A 57 2.30 7.76 -2.27
N THR A 58 2.09 9.05 -2.54
CA THR A 58 2.30 10.09 -1.51
C THR A 58 1.11 10.19 -0.57
N ILE A 59 1.31 10.84 0.58
CA ILE A 59 0.21 11.10 1.52
C ILE A 59 -0.91 11.93 0.89
N GLU A 60 -0.59 12.88 0.02
CA GLU A 60 -1.59 13.70 -0.69
C GLU A 60 -2.35 12.90 -1.74
N GLU A 61 -1.66 12.03 -2.48
CA GLU A 61 -2.28 11.13 -3.45
C GLU A 61 -3.20 10.13 -2.76
N MET A 62 -2.76 9.57 -1.63
CA MET A 62 -3.56 8.66 -0.82
C MET A 62 -4.82 9.35 -0.28
N SER A 63 -4.70 10.58 0.23
CA SER A 63 -5.86 11.36 0.68
C SER A 63 -6.87 11.59 -0.44
N LYS A 64 -6.43 12.00 -1.63
CA LYS A 64 -7.32 12.18 -2.80
C LYS A 64 -7.99 10.88 -3.22
N PHE A 65 -7.21 9.79 -3.29
CA PHE A 65 -7.71 8.48 -3.67
C PHE A 65 -8.76 7.98 -2.69
N LEU A 66 -8.47 8.00 -1.38
CA LEU A 66 -9.39 7.52 -0.35
C LEU A 66 -10.63 8.38 -0.21
N SER A 67 -10.52 9.71 -0.33
CA SER A 67 -11.67 10.61 -0.25
C SER A 67 -12.63 10.46 -1.44
N ALA A 68 -12.10 10.17 -2.63
CA ALA A 68 -12.94 9.87 -3.79
C ALA A 68 -13.60 8.48 -3.68
N LYS A 69 -12.88 7.49 -3.15
CA LYS A 69 -13.30 6.09 -3.14
C LYS A 69 -14.21 5.73 -1.96
N PHE A 70 -13.98 6.32 -0.79
CA PHE A 70 -14.74 6.08 0.43
C PHE A 70 -15.22 7.40 1.06
N PRO A 71 -16.16 8.11 0.41
CA PRO A 71 -16.63 9.41 0.85
C PRO A 71 -17.35 9.38 2.20
N GLU A 72 -17.72 8.20 2.72
CA GLU A 72 -18.33 8.04 4.03
C GLU A 72 -17.37 8.28 5.21
N TYR A 73 -16.05 8.23 4.98
CA TYR A 73 -15.05 8.41 6.02
C TYR A 73 -14.50 9.83 6.09
N PRO A 74 -14.12 10.33 7.29
CA PRO A 74 -13.58 11.67 7.48
C PRO A 74 -12.10 11.76 7.05
N ILE A 75 -11.81 11.53 5.77
CA ILE A 75 -10.47 11.57 5.21
C ILE A 75 -9.91 13.01 5.30
N PRO A 76 -8.66 13.22 5.76
CA PRO A 76 -8.09 14.56 5.91
C PRO A 76 -7.96 15.30 4.58
N THR A 77 -8.17 16.62 4.61
CA THR A 77 -7.94 17.49 3.45
C THR A 77 -6.45 17.67 3.18
N LEU A 78 -6.12 18.07 1.95
CA LEU A 78 -4.73 18.36 1.57
C LEU A 78 -4.11 19.50 2.39
N GLU A 79 -4.92 20.47 2.81
CA GLU A 79 -4.45 21.58 3.65
C GLU A 79 -4.00 21.10 5.02
N TYR A 80 -4.74 20.17 5.63
CA TYR A 80 -4.36 19.54 6.89
C TYR A 80 -3.04 18.76 6.77
N LEU A 81 -2.78 18.16 5.61
CA LEU A 81 -1.61 17.30 5.40
C LEU A 81 -0.31 18.07 5.16
N LYS A 82 -0.35 19.37 4.83
CA LYS A 82 0.84 20.18 4.56
C LYS A 82 1.84 20.22 5.72
N ASP A 83 1.34 20.15 6.95
CA ASP A 83 2.16 20.23 8.17
C ASP A 83 2.61 18.87 8.68
N VAL A 84 2.19 17.77 8.04
CA VAL A 84 2.60 16.42 8.42
C VAL A 84 4.07 16.22 8.06
N LYS A 85 4.89 15.98 9.07
CA LYS A 85 6.30 15.65 8.91
C LYS A 85 6.52 14.16 9.12
N GLY A 86 7.46 13.60 8.36
CA GLY A 86 7.69 12.17 8.38
C GLY A 86 8.86 11.73 7.52
N SER A 87 9.08 10.43 7.48
CA SER A 87 10.13 9.82 6.66
C SER A 87 9.61 9.52 5.27
N LYS A 88 10.33 9.97 4.24
CA LYS A 88 10.15 9.48 2.88
C LYS A 88 10.75 8.09 2.76
N SER A 89 9.98 7.12 2.25
CA SER A 89 10.60 5.87 1.80
C SER A 89 11.41 6.16 0.54
N SER A 90 12.62 5.59 0.41
CA SER A 90 13.31 5.64 -0.87
C SER A 90 12.48 4.90 -1.93
N ASP A 91 12.41 5.46 -3.13
CA ASP A 91 11.79 4.76 -4.26
C ASP A 91 12.50 3.41 -4.47
N VAL A 92 11.72 2.33 -4.44
CA VAL A 92 12.22 0.96 -4.56
C VAL A 92 11.75 0.35 -5.87
N SER A 93 12.71 -0.06 -6.70
CA SER A 93 12.39 -0.62 -8.01
C SER A 93 12.20 -2.13 -7.98
N SER A 94 11.03 -2.60 -8.42
CA SER A 94 10.76 -4.02 -8.70
C SER A 94 11.28 -4.49 -10.05
N LYS A 95 12.10 -3.69 -10.75
CA LYS A 95 12.58 -3.98 -12.10
C LYS A 95 13.17 -5.40 -12.23
N LYS A 96 14.00 -5.84 -11.27
CA LYS A 96 14.57 -7.20 -11.32
C LYS A 96 13.51 -8.31 -11.28
N LEU A 97 12.44 -8.13 -10.51
CA LEU A 97 11.32 -9.07 -10.43
C LEU A 97 10.54 -9.09 -11.75
N LEU A 98 10.27 -7.92 -12.32
CA LEU A 98 9.57 -7.75 -13.59
C LEU A 98 10.38 -8.30 -14.78
N ASP A 99 11.67 -8.01 -14.83
CA ASP A 99 12.60 -8.51 -15.86
C ASP A 99 12.74 -10.04 -15.81
N SER A 100 12.42 -10.68 -14.68
CA SER A 100 12.37 -12.14 -14.56
C SER A 100 11.11 -12.76 -15.18
N GLY A 101 10.12 -11.94 -15.55
CA GLY A 101 8.84 -12.37 -16.16
C GLY A 101 7.62 -12.28 -15.23
N PHE A 102 7.79 -11.85 -13.97
CA PHE A 102 6.68 -11.63 -13.06
C PHE A 102 5.81 -10.45 -13.51
N LYS A 103 4.50 -10.55 -13.28
CA LYS A 103 3.54 -9.47 -13.54
C LYS A 103 2.64 -9.27 -12.33
N PHE A 104 2.61 -8.04 -11.80
CA PHE A 104 1.58 -7.60 -10.86
C PHE A 104 0.21 -7.72 -11.52
N ARG A 105 -0.81 -8.09 -10.73
CA ARG A 105 -2.19 -8.24 -11.20
C ARG A 105 -3.14 -7.19 -10.63
N TYR A 106 -2.78 -6.59 -9.50
CA TYR A 106 -3.68 -5.75 -8.74
C TYR A 106 -3.10 -4.34 -8.58
N GLY A 107 -4.01 -3.35 -8.52
CA GLY A 107 -3.70 -1.95 -8.27
C GLY A 107 -4.11 -1.50 -6.89
N LEU A 108 -4.09 -0.17 -6.68
CA LEU A 108 -4.51 0.48 -5.44
C LEU A 108 -5.99 0.22 -5.13
N ASP A 109 -6.85 0.18 -6.15
CA ASP A 109 -8.28 -0.11 -6.00
C ASP A 109 -8.52 -1.43 -5.29
N GLU A 110 -7.99 -2.54 -5.81
CA GLU A 110 -8.20 -3.86 -5.22
C GLU A 110 -7.54 -3.99 -3.85
N MET A 111 -6.38 -3.34 -3.63
CA MET A 111 -5.73 -3.32 -2.32
C MET A 111 -6.62 -2.69 -1.25
N PHE A 112 -7.12 -1.49 -1.52
CA PHE A 112 -7.89 -0.73 -0.54
C PHE A 112 -9.31 -1.26 -0.38
N ASP A 113 -9.98 -1.69 -1.47
CA ASP A 113 -11.29 -2.34 -1.40
C ASP A 113 -11.21 -3.62 -0.55
N GLY A 114 -10.24 -4.49 -0.84
CA GLY A 114 -10.04 -5.72 -0.10
C GLY A 114 -9.73 -5.48 1.38
N ALA A 115 -8.89 -4.50 1.68
CA ALA A 115 -8.54 -4.14 3.06
C ALA A 115 -9.74 -3.58 3.83
N VAL A 116 -10.45 -2.59 3.26
CA VAL A 116 -11.61 -1.96 3.90
C VAL A 116 -12.74 -2.98 4.11
N GLN A 117 -13.06 -3.77 3.09
CA GLN A 117 -14.11 -4.79 3.17
C GLN A 117 -13.79 -5.84 4.24
N CYS A 118 -12.57 -6.37 4.25
CA CYS A 118 -12.13 -7.34 5.26
C CYS A 118 -12.17 -6.76 6.68
N CYS A 119 -11.81 -5.48 6.84
CA CYS A 119 -11.90 -4.78 8.13
C CYS A 119 -13.35 -4.60 8.59
N LYS A 120 -14.28 -4.19 7.70
CA LYS A 120 -15.72 -4.09 8.00
C LYS A 120 -16.28 -5.45 8.45
N GLU A 121 -16.02 -6.51 7.69
CA GLU A 121 -16.50 -7.87 8.00
C GLU A 121 -16.00 -8.41 9.34
N LYS A 122 -14.80 -8.00 9.76
CA LYS A 122 -14.18 -8.43 11.02
C LYS A 122 -14.42 -7.45 12.18
N GLY A 123 -15.18 -6.38 11.98
CA GLY A 123 -15.50 -5.38 13.01
C GLY A 123 -14.31 -4.49 13.41
N PHE A 124 -13.37 -4.27 12.50
CA PHE A 124 -12.28 -3.29 12.65
C PHE A 124 -12.61 -1.92 12.04
N LEU A 125 -13.65 -1.86 11.20
CA LEU A 125 -14.21 -0.65 10.58
C LEU A 125 -15.74 -0.66 10.65
#